data_AF-A0A7S4VKI8-F1
#
_entry.id   AF-A0A7S4VKI8-F1
#
_cell.length_a   1.000
_cell.length_b   1.000
_cell.length_c   1.000
_cell.angle_alpha   90.00
_cell.angle_beta   90.00
_cell.angle_gamma   90.00
#
_symmetry.space_group_name_H-M   'P 1'
#
loop_
_entity.id
_entity.type
_entity.pdbx_description
1 polymer ?
#
loop_
_entity_poly.entity_id
_entity_poly.type
_entity_poly.pdbx_seq_one_letter_code
_entity_poly.pdbx_strand_id
1 'polypeptide(L)'
;SITPPITPFDGHAVDMWGVGTILFTMLVGFDVENGNESEERFVEWAFHNISRGKIHKVLNYLNKEKKIDITFSPELKSLMLEMFWEYPKQRLSLKQVRSHPWMKIGERQTPHVAPRYSGIPQVVTVVSNSRHTHG
;
A
#
# COMPACT_ATOMS: atom_id res chain seq x y z
N SER A 1 14.79 -34.11 -24.70
CA SER A 1 14.20 -33.36 -23.58
C SER A 1 14.54 -31.90 -23.72
N ILE A 2 13.54 -31.03 -23.81
CA ILE A 2 13.74 -29.57 -23.85
C ILE A 2 13.55 -29.09 -22.41
N THR A 3 14.65 -28.75 -21.74
CA THR A 3 14.60 -28.04 -20.46
C THR A 3 13.99 -26.65 -20.70
N PRO A 4 12.96 -26.24 -19.95
CA PRO A 4 12.43 -24.90 -20.07
C PRO A 4 13.54 -23.89 -19.77
N PRO A 5 13.61 -22.76 -20.49
CA PRO A 5 14.63 -21.76 -20.26
C PRO A 5 14.55 -21.26 -18.82
N ILE A 6 15.65 -21.38 -18.09
CA ILE A 6 15.79 -20.86 -16.74
C ILE A 6 15.76 -19.34 -16.87
N THR A 7 14.62 -18.73 -16.60
CA THR A 7 14.54 -17.28 -16.48
C THR A 7 15.38 -16.85 -15.28
N PRO A 8 16.38 -15.98 -15.45
CA PRO A 8 17.21 -15.54 -14.34
C PRO A 8 16.34 -14.84 -13.30
N PHE A 9 16.60 -15.14 -12.03
CA PHE A 9 15.97 -14.51 -10.88
C PHE A 9 16.30 -13.01 -10.85
N ASP A 10 15.28 -12.16 -10.71
CA ASP A 10 15.43 -10.71 -10.61
C ASP A 10 15.26 -10.27 -9.15
N GLY A 11 16.38 -10.15 -8.43
CA GLY A 11 16.39 -9.77 -7.03
C GLY A 11 15.83 -8.36 -6.79
N HIS A 12 16.06 -7.42 -7.71
CA HIS A 12 15.51 -6.08 -7.59
C HIS A 12 13.99 -6.08 -7.70
N ALA A 13 13.42 -6.87 -8.60
CA ALA A 13 11.97 -6.99 -8.68
C ALA A 13 11.36 -7.64 -7.43
N VAL A 14 12.09 -8.56 -6.77
CA VAL A 14 11.68 -9.15 -5.49
C VAL A 14 11.73 -8.12 -4.36
N ASP A 15 12.80 -7.31 -4.30
CA ASP A 15 12.91 -6.21 -3.33
C ASP A 15 11.72 -5.25 -3.47
N MET A 16 11.32 -4.91 -4.70
CA MET A 16 10.19 -4.00 -4.93
C MET A 16 8.85 -4.57 -4.48
N TRP A 17 8.66 -5.90 -4.57
CA TRP A 17 7.50 -6.56 -3.96
C TRP A 17 7.53 -6.43 -2.43
N GLY A 18 8.69 -6.71 -1.81
CA GLY A 18 8.86 -6.58 -0.37
C GLY A 18 8.62 -5.15 0.15
N VAL A 19 9.14 -4.13 -0.55
CA VAL A 19 8.91 -2.73 -0.21
C VAL A 19 7.43 -2.37 -0.34
N GLY A 20 6.74 -2.87 -1.38
CA GLY A 20 5.30 -2.67 -1.55
C GLY A 20 4.50 -3.28 -0.40
N THR A 21 4.89 -4.49 0.04
CA THR A 21 4.27 -5.18 1.19
C THR A 21 4.42 -4.35 2.46
N ILE A 22 5.64 -3.88 2.75
CA ILE A 22 5.91 -3.04 3.92
C ILE A 22 5.08 -1.75 3.86
N LEU A 23 5.02 -1.08 2.71
CA LEU A 23 4.20 0.12 2.52
C LEU A 23 2.71 -0.15 2.80
N PHE A 24 2.15 -1.22 2.23
CA PHE A 24 0.74 -1.60 2.48
C PHE A 24 0.48 -1.85 3.96
N THR A 25 1.35 -2.61 4.63
CA THR A 25 1.22 -2.92 6.05
C THR A 25 1.28 -1.65 6.90
N MET A 26 2.21 -0.74 6.63
CA MET A 26 2.30 0.55 7.35
C MET A 26 1.05 1.43 7.16
N LEU A 27 0.38 1.35 6.00
CA LEU A 27 -0.82 2.14 5.72
C LEU A 27 -2.08 1.55 6.34
N VAL A 28 -2.21 0.22 6.34
CA VAL A 28 -3.41 -0.47 6.82
C VAL A 28 -3.33 -0.81 8.32
N GLY A 29 -2.12 -0.91 8.86
CA GLY A 29 -1.90 -1.19 10.29
C GLY A 29 -2.11 -2.65 10.67
N PHE A 30 -1.74 -3.61 9.82
CA PHE A 30 -1.77 -5.03 10.20
C PHE A 30 -0.72 -5.35 11.26
N ASP A 31 -1.15 -6.03 12.32
CA ASP A 31 -0.25 -6.63 13.31
C ASP A 31 0.39 -7.89 12.70
N VAL A 32 1.59 -7.72 12.16
CA VAL A 32 2.38 -8.83 11.58
C VAL A 32 2.99 -9.75 12.63
N GLU A 33 3.00 -9.36 13.90
CA GLU A 33 3.63 -10.13 14.98
C GLU A 33 2.65 -11.14 15.61
N ASN A 34 1.35 -10.82 15.63
CA ASN A 34 0.29 -11.69 16.19
C ASN A 34 -0.66 -12.28 15.15
N GLY A 35 -0.21 -12.32 13.89
CA GLY A 35 -0.98 -12.82 12.75
C GLY A 35 -1.63 -14.18 12.99
N ASN A 36 -2.97 -14.23 13.06
CA ASN A 36 -3.68 -15.52 13.03
C ASN A 36 -3.91 -15.99 11.58
N GLU A 37 -4.29 -17.25 11.38
CA GLU A 37 -4.50 -17.85 10.05
C GLU A 37 -5.46 -17.02 9.17
N SER A 38 -6.41 -16.29 9.77
CA SER A 38 -7.33 -15.43 9.03
C SER A 38 -6.65 -14.16 8.46
N GLU A 39 -5.59 -13.68 9.11
CA GLU A 39 -4.81 -12.54 8.67
C GLU A 39 -3.83 -12.93 7.56
N GLU A 40 -3.18 -14.10 7.66
CA GLU A 40 -2.37 -14.63 6.57
C GLU A 40 -3.20 -14.81 5.30
N ARG A 41 -4.36 -15.47 5.40
CA ARG A 41 -5.31 -15.63 4.29
C ARG A 41 -5.78 -14.29 3.73
N PHE A 42 -5.98 -13.29 4.59
CA PHE A 42 -6.32 -11.94 4.14
C PHE A 42 -5.17 -11.31 3.33
N VAL A 43 -3.94 -11.39 3.82
CA VAL A 43 -2.77 -10.80 3.16
C VAL A 43 -2.55 -11.42 1.77
N GLU A 44 -2.64 -12.75 1.68
CA GLU A 44 -2.59 -13.47 0.40
C GLU A 44 -3.70 -13.01 -0.55
N TRP A 45 -4.94 -12.95 -0.06
CA TRP A 45 -6.09 -12.48 -0.85
C TRP A 45 -5.93 -11.02 -1.29
N ALA A 46 -5.39 -10.16 -0.43
CA ALA A 46 -5.18 -8.75 -0.70
C ALA A 46 -4.15 -8.58 -1.84
N PHE A 47 -2.97 -9.19 -1.72
CA PHE A 47 -1.94 -9.09 -2.76
C PHE A 47 -2.35 -9.76 -4.07
N HIS A 48 -3.11 -10.86 -4.02
CA HIS A 48 -3.71 -11.46 -5.22
C HIS A 48 -4.64 -10.50 -5.98
N ASN A 49 -5.42 -9.68 -5.25
CA ASN A 49 -6.31 -8.70 -5.86
C ASN A 49 -5.57 -7.44 -6.32
N ILE A 50 -4.63 -6.95 -5.52
CA ILE A 50 -3.84 -5.75 -5.86
C ILE A 50 -3.03 -5.99 -7.14
N SER A 51 -2.32 -7.12 -7.25
CA SER A 51 -1.51 -7.45 -8.43
C SER A 51 -2.32 -7.58 -9.73
N ARG A 52 -3.64 -7.76 -9.61
CA ARG A 52 -4.60 -7.84 -10.74
C ARG A 52 -5.38 -6.54 -10.96
N GLY A 53 -4.93 -5.42 -10.40
CA GLY A 53 -5.60 -4.12 -10.57
C GLY A 53 -6.86 -3.94 -9.71
N LYS A 54 -7.16 -4.86 -8.78
CA LYS A 54 -8.40 -4.88 -7.99
C LYS A 54 -8.24 -4.28 -6.60
N ILE A 55 -7.39 -3.26 -6.43
CA ILE A 55 -7.14 -2.60 -5.14
C ILE A 55 -8.42 -2.07 -4.48
N HIS A 56 -9.41 -1.64 -5.26
CA HIS A 56 -10.72 -1.22 -4.75
C HIS A 56 -11.45 -2.32 -3.96
N LYS A 57 -11.31 -3.59 -4.34
CA LYS A 57 -11.92 -4.71 -3.61
C LYS A 57 -11.32 -4.84 -2.22
N VAL A 58 -10.00 -4.70 -2.13
CA VAL A 58 -9.27 -4.74 -0.85
C VAL A 58 -9.70 -3.59 0.05
N LEU A 59 -9.71 -2.36 -0.46
CA LEU A 59 -10.15 -1.20 0.31
C LEU A 59 -11.61 -1.32 0.78
N ASN A 60 -12.51 -1.81 -0.09
CA ASN A 60 -13.90 -2.04 0.29
C ASN A 60 -14.04 -3.08 1.40
N TYR A 61 -13.27 -4.17 1.35
CA TYR A 61 -13.27 -5.18 2.41
C TYR A 61 -12.75 -4.59 3.73
N LEU A 62 -11.65 -3.84 3.69
CA LEU A 62 -11.09 -3.19 4.88
C LEU A 62 -12.10 -2.23 5.55
N ASN A 63 -12.84 -1.45 4.75
CA ASN A 63 -13.83 -0.51 5.26
C ASN A 63 -15.11 -1.19 5.76
N LYS A 64 -15.62 -2.18 5.02
CA LYS A 64 -16.92 -2.78 5.32
C LYS A 64 -16.82 -3.91 6.34
N GLU A 65 -15.84 -4.78 6.20
CA GLU A 65 -15.70 -5.98 7.03
C GLU A 65 -14.78 -5.73 8.22
N LYS A 66 -13.64 -5.07 8.00
CA LYS A 66 -12.66 -4.80 9.07
C LYS A 66 -12.86 -3.46 9.79
N LYS A 67 -13.75 -2.59 9.29
CA LYS A 67 -14.09 -1.28 9.88
C LYS A 67 -12.88 -0.35 10.11
N ILE A 68 -11.88 -0.40 9.24
CA ILE A 68 -10.61 0.36 9.38
C ILE A 68 -10.73 1.82 8.89
N ASP A 69 -11.80 2.17 8.17
CA ASP A 69 -12.05 3.50 7.58
C ASP A 69 -10.82 4.12 6.89
N ILE A 70 -10.41 3.50 5.79
CA ILE A 70 -9.23 3.86 5.02
C ILE A 70 -9.59 4.21 3.57
N THR A 71 -8.96 5.26 3.06
CA THR A 71 -9.05 5.67 1.65
C THR A 71 -7.66 5.98 1.12
N PHE A 72 -7.31 5.39 -0.02
CA PHE A 72 -6.07 5.73 -0.73
C PHE A 72 -6.31 6.83 -1.78
N SER A 73 -5.38 7.78 -1.86
CA SER A 73 -5.34 8.77 -2.94
C SER A 73 -5.15 8.07 -4.30
N PRO A 74 -5.53 8.72 -5.41
CA PRO A 74 -5.26 8.18 -6.75
C PRO A 74 -3.78 7.86 -6.98
N GLU A 75 -2.87 8.71 -6.53
CA GLU A 75 -1.43 8.53 -6.67
C GLU A 75 -0.94 7.34 -5.84
N LEU A 76 -1.43 7.19 -4.60
CA LEU A 76 -1.07 6.03 -3.78
C LEU A 76 -1.55 4.72 -4.41
N LYS A 77 -2.77 4.71 -4.96
CA LYS A 77 -3.29 3.54 -5.69
C LYS A 77 -2.42 3.23 -6.90
N SER A 78 -2.01 4.22 -7.69
CA SER A 78 -1.13 4.04 -8.85
C SER A 78 0.20 3.42 -8.43
N LEU A 79 0.86 4.00 -7.42
CA LEU A 79 2.13 3.50 -6.91
C LEU A 79 2.03 2.03 -6.48
N MET A 80 1.00 1.71 -5.69
CA MET A 80 0.80 0.36 -5.17
C MET A 80 0.57 -0.66 -6.31
N LEU A 81 -0.29 -0.33 -7.27
CA LEU A 81 -0.52 -1.21 -8.42
C LEU A 81 0.76 -1.43 -9.24
N GLU A 82 1.55 -0.38 -9.44
CA GLU A 82 2.79 -0.44 -10.22
C GLU A 82 3.94 -1.17 -9.49
N MET A 83 3.92 -1.23 -8.15
CA MET A 83 4.87 -2.03 -7.36
C MET A 83 4.51 -3.52 -7.34
N PHE A 84 3.21 -3.84 -7.43
CA PHE A 84 2.69 -5.21 -7.32
C PHE A 84 2.36 -5.88 -8.66
N TRP A 85 2.91 -5.39 -9.78
CA TRP A 85 2.75 -6.08 -11.07
C TRP A 85 3.15 -7.55 -10.97
N GLU A 86 2.29 -8.42 -11.50
CA GLU A 86 2.50 -9.88 -11.50
C GLU A 86 3.80 -10.23 -12.24
N TYR A 87 4.08 -9.58 -13.37
CA TYR A 87 5.32 -9.73 -14.11
C TYR A 87 6.45 -8.87 -13.51
N PRO A 88 7.57 -9.48 -13.05
CA PRO A 88 8.67 -8.76 -12.40
C PRO A 88 9.22 -7.57 -13.19
N LYS A 89 9.35 -7.71 -14.51
CA LYS A 89 9.87 -6.66 -15.42
C LYS A 89 8.96 -5.44 -15.57
N GLN A 90 7.70 -5.54 -15.15
CA GLN A 90 6.74 -4.44 -15.19
C GLN A 90 6.72 -3.65 -13.88
N ARG A 91 7.34 -4.17 -12.81
CA ARG A 91 7.40 -3.47 -11.52
C ARG A 91 8.29 -2.23 -11.64
N LEU A 92 7.93 -1.19 -10.89
CA LEU A 92 8.79 -0.02 -10.77
C LEU A 92 10.13 -0.40 -10.15
N SER A 93 11.21 0.12 -10.73
CA SER A 93 12.50 0.20 -10.04
C SER A 93 12.44 1.22 -8.90
N LEU A 94 13.36 1.12 -7.94
CA LEU A 94 13.49 2.10 -6.85
C LEU A 94 13.61 3.55 -7.36
N LYS A 95 14.33 3.77 -8.47
CA LYS A 95 14.46 5.09 -9.10
C LYS A 95 13.09 5.62 -9.56
N GLN A 96 12.26 4.75 -10.15
CA GLN A 96 10.92 5.11 -10.59
C GLN A 96 9.99 5.35 -9.40
N VAL A 97 10.05 4.51 -8.35
CA VAL A 97 9.31 4.73 -7.09
C VAL A 97 9.62 6.13 -6.52
N ARG A 98 10.89 6.49 -6.38
CA ARG A 98 11.31 7.82 -5.86
C ARG A 98 10.84 9.00 -6.74
N SER A 99 10.56 8.75 -8.00
CA SER A 99 10.08 9.75 -8.96
C SER A 99 8.55 9.79 -9.07
N HIS A 100 7.85 8.83 -8.44
CA HIS A 100 6.40 8.70 -8.53
C HIS A 100 5.70 9.90 -7.87
N PRO A 101 4.58 10.42 -8.44
CA PRO A 101 3.86 11.59 -7.91
C PRO A 101 3.56 11.51 -6.42
N TRP A 102 3.16 10.34 -5.91
CA TRP A 102 2.90 10.12 -4.49
C TRP A 102 4.09 10.48 -3.59
N MET A 103 5.32 10.15 -4.00
CA MET A 103 6.55 10.50 -3.26
C MET A 103 6.85 12.00 -3.26
N LYS A 104 6.21 12.76 -4.17
CA LYS A 104 6.39 14.21 -4.33
C LYS A 104 5.34 15.03 -3.60
N ILE A 105 4.29 14.40 -3.08
CA ILE A 105 3.24 15.09 -2.31
C ILE A 105 3.79 15.59 -0.97
N GLY A 106 4.63 14.80 -0.29
CA GLY A 106 5.25 15.17 0.99
C GLY A 106 6.26 16.33 0.89
N GLU A 107 6.84 16.58 -0.29
CA GLU A 107 7.73 17.71 -0.53
C GLU A 107 6.97 19.05 -0.63
N ARG A 108 5.63 19.03 -0.78
CA ARG A 108 4.79 20.23 -0.96
C ARG A 108 4.13 20.75 0.32
N GLN A 109 4.20 20.03 1.45
CA GLN A 109 3.59 20.46 2.71
C GLN A 109 4.51 20.21 3.91
N THR A 110 5.18 21.26 4.41
CA THR A 110 5.10 21.75 5.82
C THR A 110 6.09 22.89 6.08
N PRO A 111 5.64 24.09 6.52
CA PRO A 111 6.36 24.85 7.54
C PRO A 111 6.42 23.97 8.80
N HIS A 112 7.63 23.76 9.31
CA HIS A 112 7.93 22.94 10.48
C HIS A 112 7.04 23.27 11.70
N VAL A 113 6.05 22.43 11.98
CA VAL A 113 5.56 22.23 13.35
C VAL A 113 5.81 20.76 13.66
N ALA A 114 6.80 20.50 14.51
CA ALA A 114 7.20 19.15 14.89
C ALA A 114 6.01 18.42 15.53
N PRO A 115 5.65 17.20 15.07
CA PRO A 115 4.64 16.41 15.76
C PRO A 115 5.21 15.96 17.10
N ARG A 116 4.49 16.22 18.20
CA ARG A 116 4.72 15.50 19.45
C ARG A 116 4.31 14.04 19.20
N TYR A 117 5.28 13.14 19.21
CA TYR A 117 5.09 11.71 18.99
C TYR A 117 4.18 11.10 20.07
N SER A 118 3.03 10.56 19.64
CA SER A 118 2.39 9.43 20.31
C SER A 118 1.77 8.50 19.26
N GLY A 119 2.60 7.61 18.70
CA GLY A 119 2.16 6.26 18.33
C GLY A 119 1.99 5.87 16.86
N ILE A 120 1.76 6.75 15.89
CA ILE A 120 1.42 6.32 14.51
C ILE A 120 2.01 7.28 13.45
N PRO A 121 2.66 6.80 12.37
CA PRO A 121 3.07 7.66 11.25
C PRO A 121 1.86 8.21 10.50
N GLN A 122 1.69 9.53 10.58
CA GLN A 122 0.71 10.33 9.88
C GLN A 122 0.95 10.31 8.36
N VAL A 123 0.12 9.61 7.59
CA VAL A 123 -0.59 10.15 6.40
C VAL A 123 -1.90 9.38 6.24
N VAL A 124 -2.90 9.70 7.06
CA VAL A 124 -4.31 9.43 6.74
C VAL A 124 -4.94 10.80 6.52
N THR A 125 -5.36 11.10 5.29
CA THR A 125 -6.14 12.31 5.03
C THR A 125 -7.51 12.13 5.69
N VAL A 126 -7.64 12.56 6.95
CA VAL A 126 -8.93 12.64 7.64
C VAL A 126 -9.72 13.77 6.99
N VAL A 127 -10.73 13.42 6.18
CA VAL A 127 -11.76 14.38 5.79
C VAL A 127 -12.81 14.39 6.90
N SER A 128 -12.61 15.23 7.91
CA SER A 128 -13.66 15.52 8.90
C SER A 128 -14.69 16.44 8.25
N ASN A 129 -15.92 15.97 8.05
CA ASN A 129 -17.05 16.86 7.85
C ASN A 129 -17.90 16.84 9.12
N SER A 130 -17.64 17.82 10.00
CA SER A 130 -18.51 18.16 11.10
C SER A 130 -19.74 18.90 10.58
N ARG A 131 -20.94 18.31 10.70
CA ARG A 131 -22.20 19.07 10.88
C ARG A 131 -23.22 18.28 11.72
N HIS A 132 -23.12 18.46 13.03
CA HIS A 132 -24.26 18.63 13.94
C HIS A 132 -24.15 20.12 14.38
N THR A 133 -25.15 20.98 14.55
CA THR A 133 -26.60 20.93 14.79
C THR A 133 -27.11 22.38 14.73
N HIS A 134 -28.34 22.61 14.27
CA HIS A 134 -29.30 23.59 14.81
C HIS A 134 -30.66 22.96 14.49
N GLY A 135 -31.50 22.65 15.47
CA GLY A 135 -32.15 23.58 16.38
C GLY A 135 -33.63 23.51 16.05
#